data_AF-A0A8X6J7I7-F1
#
_entry.id   AF-A0A8X6J7I7-F1
#
_cell.length_a   1.000
_cell.length_b   1.000
_cell.length_c   1.000
_cell.angle_alpha   90.00
_cell.angle_beta   90.00
_cell.angle_gamma   90.00
#
_symmetry.space_group_name_H-M   'P 1'
#
loop_
_entity.id
_entity.type
_entity.pdbx_description
1 polymer ?
#
loop_
_entity_poly.entity_id
_entity_poly.type
_entity_poly.pdbx_seq_one_letter_code
_entity_poly.pdbx_strand_id
1 'polypeptide(L)'
;MHSFVLWFFFLPWLGSLAQNGREYMGNIPLQNPDLFGGDILGIEDPEDRNAIIDKRMIWPGGIVPYELDPALSTYESQFLGAWYLYRKDTCIRFIKRTTEKDYIRIFRGQGCYSHVGKTGGAQPVSIGQGCNLMGTVLHELGHAIGFFHE
;
A
#
# COMPACT_ATOMS: atom_id res chain seq x y z
N MET A 1 39.91 -39.42 0.44
CA MET A 1 39.68 -40.36 -0.68
C MET A 1 38.38 -39.99 -1.36
N HIS A 2 38.46 -39.68 -2.66
CA HIS A 2 37.40 -39.45 -3.66
C HIS A 2 36.48 -38.24 -3.41
N SER A 3 36.76 -37.04 -3.92
CA SER A 3 36.86 -36.59 -5.33
C SER A 3 35.59 -36.82 -6.15
N PHE A 4 34.86 -35.74 -6.42
CA PHE A 4 34.55 -35.37 -7.80
C PHE A 4 34.72 -33.85 -7.96
N VAL A 5 35.73 -33.53 -8.75
CA VAL A 5 36.02 -32.23 -9.34
C VAL A 5 35.46 -32.29 -10.75
N LEU A 6 34.69 -31.27 -11.15
CA LEU A 6 34.77 -30.78 -12.52
C LEU A 6 34.90 -29.25 -12.46
N TRP A 7 36.12 -28.83 -12.77
CA TRP A 7 36.51 -27.46 -13.07
C TRP A 7 36.18 -27.15 -14.54
N PHE A 8 35.88 -25.89 -14.82
CA PHE A 8 36.49 -25.12 -15.89
C PHE A 8 36.82 -23.74 -15.27
N PHE A 9 38.03 -23.56 -14.73
CA PHE A 9 39.18 -22.83 -15.32
C PHE A 9 38.79 -21.46 -15.91
N PHE A 10 39.03 -20.33 -15.20
CA PHE A 10 40.26 -19.49 -15.18
C PHE A 10 40.50 -18.82 -16.57
N LEU A 11 40.58 -17.49 -16.78
CA LEU A 11 41.32 -16.41 -16.09
C LEU A 11 41.06 -15.01 -16.78
N PRO A 12 41.67 -13.86 -16.38
CA PRO A 12 40.97 -12.62 -16.03
C PRO A 12 41.52 -11.33 -16.72
N TRP A 13 41.11 -10.16 -16.20
CA TRP A 13 41.76 -8.82 -16.29
C TRP A 13 41.63 -8.09 -17.64
N LEU A 14 41.14 -6.85 -17.77
CA LEU A 14 41.40 -5.62 -17.02
C LEU A 14 40.19 -4.67 -17.11
N GLY A 15 39.77 -4.11 -15.99
CA GLY A 15 38.72 -3.10 -15.95
C GLY A 15 38.44 -2.63 -14.53
N SER A 16 39.42 -1.98 -13.90
CA SER A 16 39.20 -1.23 -12.67
C SER A 16 38.20 -0.11 -12.94
N LEU A 17 36.98 -0.23 -12.43
CA LEU A 17 36.25 0.88 -11.80
C LEU A 17 35.32 0.29 -10.73
N ALA A 18 35.76 0.39 -9.48
CA ALA A 18 34.83 0.45 -8.37
C ALA A 18 33.86 1.62 -8.64
N GLN A 19 32.62 1.32 -8.97
CA GLN A 19 31.52 2.26 -8.85
C GLN A 19 30.17 1.54 -8.76
N ASN A 20 29.49 1.85 -7.66
CA ASN A 20 28.06 1.77 -7.40
C ASN A 20 27.47 0.40 -7.08
N GLY A 21 27.52 0.10 -5.78
CA GLY A 21 26.51 -0.71 -5.11
C GLY A 21 25.12 -0.08 -5.28
N ARG A 22 24.37 -0.60 -6.24
CA ARG A 22 22.91 -0.47 -6.27
C ARG A 22 22.30 -1.85 -6.51
N GLU A 23 22.36 -2.66 -5.47
CA GLU A 23 21.45 -3.79 -5.33
C GLU A 23 20.10 -3.21 -4.88
N TYR A 24 19.29 -2.77 -5.86
CA TYR A 24 17.93 -2.29 -5.65
C TYR A 24 17.02 -3.48 -5.27
N MET A 25 16.90 -3.78 -3.99
CA MET A 25 15.83 -4.62 -3.42
C MET A 25 14.59 -3.77 -3.11
N GLY A 26 14.04 -3.09 -4.12
CA GLY A 26 12.91 -2.14 -3.97
C GLY A 26 11.84 -2.28 -5.05
N ASN A 27 11.65 -3.50 -5.59
CA ASN A 27 10.75 -3.75 -6.73
C ASN A 27 9.37 -4.30 -6.33
N ILE A 28 9.01 -4.29 -5.04
CA ILE A 28 7.66 -4.65 -4.60
C ILE A 28 6.91 -3.33 -4.32
N PRO A 29 5.82 -3.01 -5.04
CA PRO A 29 5.07 -1.77 -4.87
C PRO A 29 4.57 -1.49 -3.43
N LEU A 30 4.49 -2.54 -2.60
CA LEU A 30 4.12 -2.49 -1.17
C LEU A 30 5.31 -2.20 -0.23
N GLN A 31 6.54 -2.14 -0.74
CA GLN A 31 7.74 -1.88 0.06
C GLN A 31 8.28 -0.48 -0.24
N ASN A 32 7.69 0.51 0.42
CA ASN A 32 8.17 1.87 0.40
C ASN A 32 9.10 2.07 1.62
N PRO A 33 10.41 2.28 1.41
CA PRO A 33 11.41 2.24 2.49
C PRO A 33 11.22 3.32 3.56
N ASP A 34 10.58 4.44 3.20
CA ASP A 34 10.33 5.57 4.11
C ASP A 34 8.98 5.46 4.85
N LEU A 35 8.23 4.37 4.65
CA LEU A 35 6.91 4.14 5.26
C LEU A 35 6.96 3.03 6.30
N PHE A 36 6.15 3.16 7.35
CA PHE A 36 6.03 2.12 8.36
C PHE A 36 5.47 0.84 7.74
N GLY A 37 6.11 -0.30 8.02
CA GLY A 37 5.76 -1.60 7.43
C GLY A 37 5.80 -1.64 5.89
N GLY A 38 6.33 -0.61 5.24
CA GLY A 38 6.40 -0.48 3.79
C GLY A 38 5.24 0.26 3.13
N ASP A 39 4.09 0.46 3.78
CA ASP A 39 2.88 1.00 3.13
C ASP A 39 1.98 1.86 4.06
N ILE A 40 2.40 2.12 5.30
CA ILE A 40 1.64 2.97 6.24
C ILE A 40 2.25 4.37 6.35
N LEU A 41 1.40 5.39 6.13
CA LEU A 41 1.75 6.80 6.23
C LEU A 41 1.51 7.39 7.63
N GLY A 42 2.44 8.26 8.06
CA GLY A 42 2.24 9.19 9.19
C GLY A 42 2.35 8.54 10.58
N ILE A 43 2.93 7.35 10.65
CA ILE A 43 3.22 6.61 11.89
C ILE A 43 4.62 6.04 11.74
N GLU A 44 5.40 6.03 12.82
CA GLU A 44 6.75 5.43 12.86
C GLU A 44 6.80 4.15 13.71
N ASP A 45 5.93 4.05 14.73
CA ASP A 45 5.84 2.89 15.61
C ASP A 45 4.42 2.83 16.22
N PRO A 46 3.49 2.04 15.64
CA PRO A 46 2.23 1.78 16.30
C PRO A 46 2.47 0.84 17.48
N GLU A 47 1.75 1.07 18.59
CA GLU A 47 1.61 0.05 19.63
C GLU A 47 1.21 -1.28 18.96
N ASP A 48 1.78 -2.41 19.41
CA ASP A 48 1.55 -3.77 18.92
C ASP A 48 0.05 -4.14 18.89
N ARG A 49 -0.62 -3.71 17.82
CA ARG A 49 -2.08 -3.73 17.65
C ARG A 49 -2.40 -3.84 16.18
N ASN A 50 -3.37 -4.68 15.86
CA ASN A 50 -3.81 -4.89 14.48
C ASN A 50 -4.91 -3.88 14.06
N ALA A 51 -5.44 -3.08 14.99
CA ALA A 51 -6.51 -2.10 14.71
C ALA A 51 -6.47 -0.88 15.64
N ILE A 52 -6.95 0.26 15.13
CA ILE A 52 -7.13 1.49 15.90
C ILE A 52 -8.19 1.33 16.99
N ILE A 53 -7.93 1.91 18.16
CA ILE A 53 -8.89 2.00 19.28
C ILE A 53 -9.37 3.43 19.52
N ASP A 54 -8.67 4.43 18.97
CA ASP A 54 -9.04 5.83 19.12
C ASP A 54 -10.26 6.16 18.27
N LYS A 55 -11.39 6.43 18.93
CA LYS A 55 -12.66 6.77 18.29
C LYS A 55 -12.59 8.01 17.39
N ARG A 56 -11.64 8.91 17.61
CA ARG A 56 -11.44 10.10 16.76
C ARG A 56 -10.96 9.73 15.35
N MET A 57 -10.28 8.60 15.24
CA MET A 57 -9.74 8.04 14.00
C MET A 57 -10.70 7.06 13.33
N ILE A 58 -11.88 6.80 13.91
CA ILE A 58 -12.88 5.92 13.29
C ILE A 58 -13.77 6.75 12.36
N TRP A 59 -14.07 6.21 11.17
CA TRP A 59 -15.02 6.80 10.24
C TRP A 59 -16.45 6.78 10.81
N PRO A 60 -17.12 7.93 10.96
CA PRO A 60 -18.46 8.00 11.54
C PRO A 60 -19.46 7.12 10.76
N GLY A 61 -20.15 6.24 11.48
CA GLY A 61 -21.14 5.32 10.89
C GLY A 61 -20.56 4.28 9.92
N GLY A 62 -19.23 4.11 9.89
CA GLY A 62 -18.57 3.24 8.91
C GLY A 62 -18.64 3.77 7.48
N ILE A 63 -18.96 5.06 7.29
CA ILE A 63 -19.04 5.70 5.98
C ILE A 63 -17.69 6.32 5.65
N VAL A 64 -17.09 5.90 4.54
CA VAL A 64 -15.82 6.43 4.02
C VAL A 64 -16.08 7.14 2.69
N PRO A 65 -16.23 8.48 2.69
CA PRO A 65 -16.32 9.24 1.46
C PRO A 65 -15.02 9.13 0.67
N TYR A 66 -15.12 8.94 -0.65
CA TYR A 66 -13.95 8.83 -1.52
C TYR A 66 -14.04 9.72 -2.76
N GLU A 67 -12.88 10.15 -3.21
CA GLU A 67 -12.64 10.74 -4.52
C GLU A 67 -11.66 9.83 -5.27
N LEU A 68 -12.02 9.39 -6.48
CA LEU A 68 -11.18 8.51 -7.29
C LEU A 68 -10.62 9.28 -8.48
N ASP A 69 -9.30 9.35 -8.57
CA ASP A 69 -8.60 10.00 -9.67
C ASP A 69 -8.91 9.28 -11.01
N PRO A 70 -9.31 10.00 -12.08
CA PRO A 70 -9.53 9.42 -13.41
C PRO A 70 -8.35 8.60 -13.96
N ALA A 71 -7.12 8.89 -13.51
CA ALA A 71 -5.92 8.11 -13.87
C ALA A 71 -5.97 6.63 -13.43
N LEU A 72 -6.92 6.27 -12.56
CA LEU A 72 -7.16 4.91 -12.08
C LEU A 72 -8.34 4.21 -12.78
N SER A 73 -8.86 4.77 -13.87
CA SER A 73 -9.95 4.17 -14.65
C SER A 73 -9.66 2.73 -15.11
N THR A 74 -8.39 2.39 -15.37
CA THR A 74 -8.01 1.01 -15.72
C THR A 74 -8.09 0.02 -14.55
N TYR A 75 -8.27 0.49 -13.30
CA TYR A 75 -8.40 -0.33 -12.09
C TYR A 75 -9.84 -0.36 -11.54
N GLU A 76 -10.82 0.09 -12.34
CA GLU A 76 -12.21 0.21 -11.90
C GLU A 76 -12.79 -1.12 -11.39
N SER A 77 -12.48 -2.25 -12.04
CA SER A 77 -12.99 -3.57 -11.63
C SER A 77 -12.46 -4.00 -10.25
N GLN A 78 -11.22 -3.65 -9.91
CA GLN A 78 -10.62 -3.91 -8.60
C GLN A 78 -11.33 -3.10 -7.51
N PHE A 79 -11.62 -1.82 -7.76
CA PHE A 79 -12.38 -0.99 -6.82
C PHE A 79 -13.81 -1.47 -6.64
N LEU A 80 -14.51 -1.81 -7.73
CA LEU A 80 -15.86 -2.38 -7.67
C LEU A 80 -15.89 -3.69 -6.86
N GLY A 81 -14.90 -4.56 -7.06
CA GLY A 81 -14.73 -5.79 -6.29
C GLY A 81 -14.49 -5.52 -4.79
N ALA A 82 -13.57 -4.60 -4.48
CA ALA A 82 -13.25 -4.22 -3.10
C ALA A 82 -14.48 -3.61 -2.38
N TRP A 83 -15.17 -2.66 -3.01
CA TRP A 83 -16.38 -2.05 -2.45
C TRP A 83 -17.50 -3.06 -2.26
N TYR A 84 -17.64 -4.03 -3.17
CA TYR A 84 -18.61 -5.12 -3.03
C TYR A 84 -18.31 -5.96 -1.80
N LEU A 85 -17.06 -6.39 -1.60
CA LEU A 85 -16.66 -7.22 -0.46
C LEU A 85 -16.87 -6.49 0.87
N TYR A 86 -16.43 -5.24 0.99
CA TYR A 86 -16.70 -4.44 2.20
C TYR A 86 -18.19 -4.31 2.48
N ARG A 87 -19.01 -4.05 1.45
CA ARG A 87 -20.46 -3.92 1.62
C ARG A 87 -21.11 -5.24 2.03
N LYS A 88 -20.66 -6.34 1.46
CA LYS A 88 -21.21 -7.69 1.65
C LYS A 88 -20.88 -8.23 3.05
N ASP A 89 -19.62 -8.10 3.46
CA ASP A 89 -19.09 -8.81 4.62
C ASP A 89 -18.96 -7.92 5.86
N THR A 90 -19.12 -6.59 5.72
CA THR A 90 -19.00 -5.63 6.83
C THR A 90 -20.07 -4.55 6.80
N CYS A 91 -20.09 -3.69 7.82
CA CYS A 91 -20.91 -2.47 7.84
C CYS A 91 -20.26 -1.27 7.14
N ILE A 92 -19.02 -1.39 6.63
CA ILE A 92 -18.30 -0.30 5.98
C ILE A 92 -18.92 0.03 4.63
N ARG A 93 -19.05 1.33 4.32
CA ARG A 93 -19.58 1.83 3.05
C ARG A 93 -18.66 2.88 2.48
N PHE A 94 -18.09 2.59 1.31
CA PHE A 94 -17.42 3.58 0.49
C PHE A 94 -18.46 4.30 -0.37
N ILE A 95 -18.51 5.63 -0.26
CA ILE A 95 -19.45 6.47 -1.02
C ILE A 95 -18.70 7.52 -1.81
N LYS A 96 -19.16 7.85 -3.03
CA LYS A 96 -18.58 8.97 -3.77
C LYS A 96 -18.79 10.25 -2.97
N ARG A 97 -17.71 10.96 -2.72
CA ARG A 97 -17.73 12.24 -2.02
C ARG A 97 -18.54 13.26 -2.80
N THR A 98 -19.23 14.13 -2.06
CA THR A 98 -19.91 15.32 -2.57
C THR A 98 -19.38 16.59 -1.89
N THR A 99 -19.57 16.71 -0.58
CA THR A 99 -19.28 17.92 0.22
C THR A 99 -18.57 17.61 1.53
N GLU A 100 -18.34 16.33 1.82
CA GLU A 100 -17.72 15.86 3.05
C GLU A 100 -16.31 16.44 3.18
N LYS A 101 -16.02 16.96 4.38
CA LYS A 101 -14.71 17.53 4.73
C LYS A 101 -13.65 16.44 4.88
N ASP A 102 -14.00 15.36 5.55
CA ASP A 102 -13.12 14.21 5.80
C ASP A 102 -13.40 13.15 4.73
N TYR A 103 -12.39 12.76 3.97
CA TYR A 103 -12.52 11.80 2.87
C TYR A 103 -11.17 11.23 2.44
N ILE A 104 -11.19 10.09 1.77
CA ILE A 104 -10.00 9.53 1.12
C ILE A 104 -9.90 10.03 -0.33
N ARG A 105 -8.72 10.49 -0.73
CA ARG A 105 -8.39 10.82 -2.12
C ARG A 105 -7.52 9.71 -2.68
N ILE A 106 -8.10 8.87 -3.53
CA ILE A 106 -7.44 7.72 -4.14
C ILE A 106 -6.82 8.18 -5.46
N PHE A 107 -5.51 8.04 -5.59
CA PHE A 107 -4.77 8.55 -6.74
C PHE A 107 -3.63 7.62 -7.17
N ARG A 108 -3.11 7.84 -8.37
CA ARG A 108 -2.01 7.06 -8.93
C ARG A 108 -0.66 7.63 -8.47
N GLY A 109 -0.22 7.25 -7.27
CA GLY A 109 1.08 7.61 -6.73
C GLY A 109 2.21 6.64 -7.10
N GLN A 110 3.34 6.76 -6.41
CA GLN A 110 4.45 5.80 -6.45
C GLN A 110 4.26 4.80 -5.32
N GLY A 111 4.16 3.50 -5.64
CA GLY A 111 3.86 2.46 -4.66
C GLY A 111 2.40 2.43 -4.20
N CYS A 112 2.11 1.51 -3.29
CA CYS A 112 0.82 1.33 -2.62
C CYS A 112 0.97 1.76 -1.17
N TYR A 113 0.12 2.66 -0.70
CA TYR A 113 0.14 3.09 0.70
C TYR A 113 -1.11 3.84 1.12
N SER A 114 -1.32 3.92 2.43
CA SER A 114 -2.42 4.65 3.04
C SER A 114 -2.09 5.08 4.48
N HIS A 115 -2.85 6.03 5.01
CA HIS A 115 -2.89 6.27 6.45
C HIS A 115 -3.73 5.19 7.14
N VAL A 116 -3.47 4.95 8.43
CA VAL A 116 -4.34 4.10 9.24
C VAL A 116 -5.48 4.90 9.86
N GLY A 117 -6.71 4.59 9.47
CA GLY A 117 -7.92 5.26 9.95
C GLY A 117 -8.15 6.66 9.38
N LYS A 118 -9.11 7.37 9.97
CA LYS A 118 -9.49 8.75 9.63
C LYS A 118 -8.51 9.74 10.26
N THR A 119 -7.80 10.48 9.42
CA THR A 119 -6.84 11.52 9.86
C THR A 119 -7.45 12.93 9.88
N GLY A 120 -8.53 13.14 9.13
CA GLY A 120 -9.23 14.42 8.99
C GLY A 120 -8.83 15.18 7.72
N GLY A 121 -9.79 15.90 7.13
CA GLY A 121 -9.59 16.52 5.82
C GLY A 121 -9.46 15.49 4.69
N ALA A 122 -8.85 15.92 3.59
CA ALA A 122 -8.49 15.03 2.49
C ALA A 122 -7.25 14.22 2.85
N GLN A 123 -7.34 12.89 2.87
CA GLN A 123 -6.18 12.02 3.11
C GLN A 123 -5.83 11.17 1.89
N PRO A 124 -4.54 11.03 1.54
CA PRO A 124 -4.12 10.28 0.37
C PRO A 124 -4.24 8.76 0.56
N VAL A 125 -4.62 8.06 -0.51
CA VAL A 125 -4.44 6.61 -0.69
C VAL A 125 -3.79 6.40 -2.05
N SER A 126 -2.56 5.89 -2.06
CA SER A 126 -1.81 5.66 -3.30
C SER A 126 -2.09 4.27 -3.84
N ILE A 127 -2.55 4.19 -5.08
CA ILE A 127 -2.66 2.96 -5.87
C ILE A 127 -1.81 3.14 -7.13
N GLY A 128 -0.51 2.94 -6.97
CA GLY A 128 0.48 3.12 -8.02
C GLY A 128 0.58 1.97 -9.03
N GLN A 129 1.65 1.99 -9.81
CA GLN A 129 1.99 0.90 -10.72
C GLN A 129 2.28 -0.38 -9.91
N GLY A 130 1.67 -1.50 -10.34
CA GLY A 130 1.81 -2.79 -9.66
C GLY A 130 0.88 -2.99 -8.46
N CYS A 131 0.05 -1.99 -8.10
CA CYS A 131 -0.99 -2.07 -7.07
C CYS A 131 -2.35 -2.54 -7.63
N ASN A 132 -2.38 -3.10 -8.83
CA ASN A 132 -3.60 -3.38 -9.60
C ASN A 132 -4.25 -4.74 -9.29
N LEU A 133 -3.90 -5.35 -8.16
CA LEU A 133 -4.57 -6.52 -7.63
C LEU A 133 -5.71 -6.06 -6.72
N MET A 134 -6.87 -6.71 -6.81
CA MET A 134 -8.00 -6.42 -5.92
C MET A 134 -7.62 -6.58 -4.44
N GLY A 135 -6.78 -7.58 -4.12
CA GLY A 135 -6.25 -7.78 -2.77
C GLY A 135 -5.44 -6.59 -2.26
N THR A 136 -4.61 -5.97 -3.12
CA THR A 136 -3.86 -4.76 -2.77
C THR A 136 -4.80 -3.58 -2.54
N VAL A 137 -5.80 -3.38 -3.40
CA VAL A 137 -6.79 -2.32 -3.20
C VAL A 137 -7.56 -2.52 -1.88
N LEU A 138 -7.97 -3.75 -1.56
CA LEU A 138 -8.60 -4.09 -0.28
C LEU A 138 -7.68 -3.76 0.90
N HIS A 139 -6.40 -4.13 0.80
CA HIS A 139 -5.40 -3.89 1.84
C HIS A 139 -5.24 -2.40 2.16
N GLU A 140 -5.03 -1.55 1.14
CA GLU A 140 -4.87 -0.10 1.35
C GLU A 140 -6.14 0.58 1.87
N LEU A 141 -7.32 0.11 1.43
CA LEU A 141 -8.60 0.55 1.98
C LEU A 141 -8.79 0.06 3.42
N GLY A 142 -8.24 -1.10 3.77
CA GLY A 142 -8.20 -1.65 5.13
C GLY A 142 -7.39 -0.77 6.08
N HIS A 143 -6.20 -0.33 5.65
CA HIS A 143 -5.45 0.70 6.35
C HIS A 143 -6.31 1.96 6.53
N ALA A 144 -6.91 2.50 5.46
CA ALA A 144 -7.73 3.70 5.56
C ALA A 144 -8.91 3.56 6.53
N ILE A 145 -9.46 2.36 6.70
CA ILE A 145 -10.54 2.07 7.67
C ILE A 145 -10.02 2.04 9.11
N GLY A 146 -8.79 1.57 9.33
CA GLY A 146 -8.16 1.56 10.66
C GLY A 146 -7.41 0.28 11.04
N PHE A 147 -7.04 -0.58 10.09
CA PHE A 147 -6.25 -1.78 10.37
C PHE A 147 -4.75 -1.55 10.12
N PHE A 148 -3.92 -2.11 10.97
CA PHE A 148 -2.47 -2.21 10.77
C PHE A 148 -2.15 -3.55 10.06
N HIS A 149 -0.87 -3.88 9.92
CA HIS A 149 -0.44 -5.23 9.54
C HIS A 149 -0.82 -6.27 10.62
N GLU A 150 -0.86 -7.54 10.22
CA GLU A 150 -0.93 -8.71 11.12
C GLU A 150 0.43 -9.45 11.10
#